data_AF-A0A943TRQ9-F1
#
_entry.id   AF-A0A943TRQ9-F1
#
_cell.length_a   1.000
_cell.length_b   1.000
_cell.length_c   1.000
_cell.angle_alpha   90.00
_cell.angle_beta   90.00
_cell.angle_gamma   90.00
#
_symmetry.space_group_name_H-M   'P 1'
#
loop_
_entity.id
_entity.type
_entity.pdbx_description
1 polymer ?
#
loop_
_entity_poly.entity_id
_entity_poly.type
_entity_poly.pdbx_seq_one_letter_code
_entity_poly.pdbx_strand_id
1 'polypeptide(L)'
;MFLENIVQKGELLDCYGALLTVRQRECLELYYNENLTLAEIAEYFHISRQAVHDAMRHGEEQLENYEAALHVAAARLKRKKAAEEISLLLSDTAREKAAPLLKVLTD
;
A
#
# COMPACT_ATOMS: atom_id res chain seq x y z
N MET A 1 -1.82 10.90 12.55
CA MET A 1 -2.15 9.63 13.24
C MET A 1 -3.15 8.75 12.50
N PHE A 2 -4.42 9.16 12.25
CA PHE A 2 -5.36 8.31 11.47
C PHE A 2 -5.00 8.15 9.99
N LEU A 3 -4.59 9.24 9.33
CA LEU A 3 -4.26 9.23 7.90
C LEU A 3 -2.95 8.48 7.60
N GLU A 4 -1.94 8.60 8.48
CA GLU A 4 -0.64 7.93 8.31
C GLU A 4 -0.78 6.40 8.37
N ASN A 5 -1.70 5.89 9.20
CA ASN A 5 -1.96 4.45 9.29
C ASN A 5 -2.65 3.94 8.02
N ILE A 6 -3.66 4.66 7.52
CA ILE A 6 -4.35 4.32 6.25
C ILE A 6 -3.36 4.27 5.08
N VAL A 7 -2.52 5.29 4.93
CA VAL A 7 -1.51 5.33 3.86
C VAL A 7 -0.50 4.19 4.01
N GLN A 8 -0.01 3.93 5.23
CA GLN A 8 0.91 2.83 5.47
C GLN A 8 0.30 1.47 5.09
N LYS A 9 -0.96 1.23 5.46
CA LYS A 9 -1.66 -0.01 5.15
C LYS A 9 -1.95 -0.15 3.66
N GLY A 10 -2.30 0.93 2.97
CA GLY A 10 -2.42 0.98 1.51
C GLY A 10 -1.12 0.59 0.81
N GLU A 11 0.02 1.14 1.23
CA GLU A 11 1.34 0.79 0.67
C GLU A 11 1.69 -0.69 0.87
N LEU A 12 1.35 -1.27 2.03
CA LEU A 12 1.53 -2.70 2.26
C LEU A 12 0.61 -3.54 1.35
N LEU A 13 -0.63 -3.10 1.16
CA LEU A 13 -1.58 -3.75 0.26
C LEU A 13 -1.12 -3.71 -1.20
N ASP A 14 -0.54 -2.61 -1.64
CA ASP A 14 0.05 -2.50 -2.99
C ASP A 14 1.26 -3.42 -3.18
N CYS A 15 2.05 -3.64 -2.11
CA CYS A 15 3.21 -4.52 -2.17
C CYS A 15 2.86 -6.00 -2.08
N TYR A 16 1.89 -6.36 -1.24
CA TYR A 16 1.66 -7.76 -0.83
C TYR A 16 0.21 -8.24 -0.99
N GLY A 17 -0.72 -7.39 -1.41
CA GLY A 17 -2.15 -7.72 -1.50
C GLY A 17 -2.44 -8.92 -2.40
N ALA A 18 -1.63 -9.15 -3.43
CA ALA A 18 -1.73 -10.32 -4.29
C ALA A 18 -1.45 -11.66 -3.58
N LEU A 19 -0.82 -11.64 -2.40
CA LEU A 19 -0.52 -12.83 -1.58
C LEU A 19 -1.63 -13.17 -0.58
N LEU A 20 -2.59 -12.26 -0.38
CA LEU A 20 -3.72 -12.49 0.49
C LEU A 20 -4.76 -13.38 -0.18
N THR A 21 -5.67 -13.95 0.62
CA THR A 21 -6.89 -14.55 0.05
C THR A 21 -7.73 -13.47 -0.62
N VAL A 22 -8.50 -13.85 -1.64
CA VAL A 22 -9.39 -12.94 -2.39
C VAL A 22 -10.25 -12.11 -1.43
N ARG A 23 -10.90 -12.75 -0.45
CA ARG A 23 -11.79 -12.05 0.48
C ARG A 23 -11.07 -11.05 1.37
N GLN A 24 -9.89 -11.39 1.88
CA GLN A 24 -9.10 -10.46 2.70
C GLN A 24 -8.68 -9.24 1.87
N ARG A 25 -8.16 -9.49 0.67
CA ARG A 25 -7.74 -8.45 -0.26
C ARG A 25 -8.90 -7.50 -0.60
N GLU A 26 -10.04 -8.04 -1.03
CA GLU A 26 -11.19 -7.23 -1.43
C GLU A 26 -11.71 -6.36 -0.25
N CYS A 27 -11.81 -6.93 0.97
CA CYS A 27 -12.21 -6.15 2.14
C CYS A 27 -11.23 -5.01 2.42
N LEU A 28 -9.93 -5.24 2.31
CA LEU A 28 -8.90 -4.23 2.53
C LEU A 28 -8.90 -3.17 1.41
N GLU A 29 -9.08 -3.56 0.15
CA GLU A 29 -9.18 -2.62 -0.99
C GLU A 29 -10.40 -1.71 -0.84
N LEU A 30 -11.58 -2.26 -0.53
CA LEU A 30 -12.78 -1.46 -0.31
C LEU A 30 -12.63 -0.49 0.87
N TYR A 31 -11.93 -0.90 1.92
CA TYR A 31 -11.70 -0.04 3.09
C TYR A 31 -10.66 1.05 2.82
N TYR A 32 -9.46 0.67 2.37
CA TYR A 32 -8.31 1.57 2.28
C TYR A 32 -8.29 2.41 0.99
N ASN A 33 -8.81 1.89 -0.13
CA ASN A 33 -8.76 2.57 -1.42
C ASN A 33 -10.10 3.24 -1.76
N GLU A 34 -11.22 2.59 -1.44
CA GLU A 34 -12.56 3.09 -1.78
C GLU A 34 -13.25 3.82 -0.61
N ASN A 35 -12.62 3.86 0.58
CA ASN A 35 -13.13 4.52 1.79
C ASN A 35 -14.48 3.99 2.29
N LEU A 36 -14.83 2.73 1.98
CA LEU A 36 -16.04 2.12 2.53
C LEU A 36 -15.86 1.82 4.02
N THR A 37 -16.94 1.98 4.77
CA THR A 37 -17.03 1.55 6.16
C THR A 37 -17.22 0.03 6.26
N LEU A 38 -16.89 -0.55 7.42
CA LEU A 38 -17.14 -1.98 7.69
C LEU A 38 -18.61 -2.39 7.50
N ALA A 39 -19.54 -1.45 7.71
CA ALA A 39 -20.96 -1.66 7.50
C ALA A 39 -21.30 -1.80 6.01
N GLU A 40 -20.78 -0.89 5.18
CA GLU A 40 -20.98 -0.89 3.73
C GLU A 40 -20.32 -2.12 3.09
N ILE A 41 -19.13 -2.52 3.56
CA ILE A 41 -18.46 -3.75 3.10
C ILE A 41 -19.26 -5.00 3.48
N ALA A 42 -19.79 -5.04 4.71
CA ALA A 42 -20.63 -6.16 5.17
C ALA A 42 -21.90 -6.28 4.34
N GLU A 43 -22.53 -5.15 4.01
CA GLU A 43 -23.70 -5.09 3.13
C GLU A 43 -23.36 -5.53 1.70
N TYR A 44 -22.25 -5.02 1.15
CA TYR A 44 -21.77 -5.35 -0.20
C TYR A 44 -21.53 -6.86 -0.40
N PHE A 45 -20.94 -7.53 0.60
CA PHE A 45 -20.69 -8.98 0.54
C PHE A 45 -21.80 -9.84 1.14
N HIS A 46 -22.87 -9.24 1.67
CA HIS A 46 -23.94 -9.94 2.39
C HIS A 46 -23.41 -10.83 3.54
N ILE A 47 -22.45 -10.31 4.31
CA ILE A 47 -21.85 -10.98 5.47
C ILE A 47 -22.02 -10.14 6.74
N SER A 48 -21.63 -10.67 7.89
CA SER A 48 -21.66 -9.89 9.14
C SER A 48 -20.50 -8.89 9.21
N ARG A 49 -20.70 -7.77 9.92
CA ARG A 49 -19.61 -6.83 10.25
C ARG A 49 -18.44 -7.52 10.95
N GLN A 50 -18.72 -8.55 11.74
CA GLN A 50 -17.70 -9.36 12.40
C GLN A 50 -16.85 -10.13 11.38
N ALA A 51 -17.47 -10.72 10.37
CA ALA A 51 -16.74 -11.43 9.31
C ALA A 51 -15.84 -10.48 8.50
N VAL A 52 -16.30 -9.25 8.23
CA VAL A 52 -15.46 -8.20 7.60
C VAL A 52 -14.27 -7.86 8.49
N HIS A 53 -14.53 -7.57 9.77
CA HIS A 53 -13.49 -7.22 10.74
C HIS A 53 -12.43 -8.32 10.84
N ASP A 54 -12.85 -9.58 10.94
CA ASP A 54 -11.93 -10.70 11.03
C ASP A 54 -11.14 -10.87 9.73
N ALA A 55 -11.77 -10.75 8.56
CA ALA A 55 -11.06 -10.80 7.28
C ALA A 55 -9.98 -9.71 7.19
N MET A 56 -10.32 -8.47 7.55
CA MET A 56 -9.37 -7.36 7.53
C MET A 56 -8.23 -7.56 8.52
N ARG A 57 -8.53 -7.91 9.78
CA ARG A 57 -7.52 -8.12 10.82
C ARG A 57 -6.48 -9.18 10.39
N HIS A 58 -6.94 -10.34 9.91
CA HIS A 58 -6.01 -11.38 9.46
C HIS A 58 -5.24 -10.95 8.21
N GLY A 59 -5.86 -10.21 7.29
CA GLY A 59 -5.18 -9.68 6.11
C GLY A 59 -4.07 -8.70 6.51
N GLU A 60 -4.35 -7.78 7.44
CA GLU A 60 -3.36 -6.82 7.95
C GLU A 60 -2.20 -7.50 8.68
N GLU A 61 -2.47 -8.48 9.53
CA GLU A 61 -1.44 -9.29 10.19
C GLU A 61 -0.54 -9.99 9.17
N GLN A 62 -1.11 -10.52 8.08
CA GLN A 62 -0.32 -11.12 7.00
C GLN A 62 0.55 -10.10 6.26
N LEU A 63 -0.01 -8.92 5.91
CA LEU A 63 0.74 -7.84 5.26
C LEU A 63 1.94 -7.39 6.10
N GLU A 64 1.75 -7.25 7.42
CA GLU A 64 2.82 -6.90 8.35
C GLU A 64 3.89 -7.99 8.43
N ASN A 65 3.49 -9.26 8.48
CA ASN A 65 4.43 -10.39 8.48
C ASN A 65 5.24 -10.46 7.19
N TYR A 66 4.63 -10.18 6.03
CA TYR A 66 5.34 -10.11 4.76
C TYR A 66 6.36 -8.96 4.76
N GLU A 67 6.00 -7.78 5.24
CA GLU A 67 6.95 -6.66 5.35
C GLU A 67 8.08 -6.95 6.32
N ALA A 68 7.79 -7.60 7.45
CA ALA A 68 8.81 -7.98 8.42
C ALA A 68 9.84 -8.97 7.82
N ALA A 69 9.42 -9.82 6.87
CA ALA A 69 10.29 -10.79 6.22
C ALA A 69 10.99 -10.25 4.97
N LEU A 70 10.31 -9.42 4.17
CA LEU A 70 10.74 -9.05 2.80
C LEU A 70 11.20 -7.61 2.67
N HIS A 71 10.73 -6.70 3.53
CA HIS A 71 11.09 -5.28 3.55
C HIS A 71 10.88 -4.53 2.21
N VAL A 72 9.94 -4.98 1.37
CA VAL A 72 9.71 -4.42 0.02
C VAL A 72 9.22 -2.98 0.10
N ALA A 73 8.25 -2.69 0.99
CA ALA A 73 7.69 -1.35 1.12
C ALA A 73 8.76 -0.37 1.65
N ALA A 74 9.52 -0.78 2.68
CA ALA A 74 10.64 0.02 3.20
C ALA A 74 11.72 0.27 2.12
N ALA A 75 12.05 -0.73 1.31
CA ALA A 75 13.02 -0.58 0.23
C ALA A 75 12.51 0.36 -0.88
N ARG A 76 11.23 0.25 -1.26
CA ARG A 76 10.59 1.16 -2.23
C ARG A 76 10.61 2.60 -1.72
N LEU A 77 10.26 2.84 -0.46
CA LEU A 77 10.32 4.17 0.14
C LEU A 77 11.74 4.76 0.13
N LYS A 78 12.76 3.94 0.44
CA LYS A 78 14.17 4.37 0.36
C LYS A 78 14.57 4.75 -1.07
N ARG A 79 14.20 3.94 -2.07
CA ARG A 79 14.48 4.25 -3.48
C ARG A 79 13.80 5.54 -3.92
N LYS A 80 12.54 5.75 -3.52
CA LYS A 80 11.79 6.97 -3.80
C LYS A 80 12.46 8.22 -3.23
N LYS A 81 12.84 8.19 -1.96
CA LYS A 81 13.57 9.31 -1.32
C LYS A 81 14.91 9.60 -2.01
N ALA A 82 15.67 8.56 -2.34
CA ALA A 82 16.93 8.74 -3.05
C ALA A 82 16.74 9.34 -4.45
N ALA A 83 15.69 8.91 -5.18
CA ALA A 83 15.37 9.46 -6.49
C ALA A 83 14.95 10.94 -6.41
N GLU A 84 14.16 11.31 -5.40
CA GLU A 84 13.78 12.70 -5.12
C GLU A 84 15.01 13.56 -4.80
N GLU A 85 15.91 13.08 -3.94
CA GLU A 85 17.14 13.78 -3.59
C GLU A 85 18.06 13.97 -4.81
N ILE A 86 18.24 12.94 -5.64
CA ILE A 86 18.97 13.04 -6.90
C ILE A 86 18.34 14.11 -7.80
N SER A 87 17.01 14.10 -7.95
CA SER A 87 16.30 15.08 -8.79
C SER A 87 16.55 16.53 -8.35
N LEU A 88 16.64 16.78 -7.03
CA LEU A 88 16.91 18.10 -6.47
C LEU A 88 18.35 18.57 -6.72
N LEU A 89 19.32 17.64 -6.80
CA LEU A 89 20.73 17.96 -7.07
C LEU A 89 21.03 18.19 -8.55
N LEU A 90 20.16 17.76 -9.46
CA LEU A 90 20.34 17.91 -10.91
C LEU A 90 19.96 19.32 -11.38
N SER A 91 20.68 19.83 -12.39
CA SER A 91 20.27 21.00 -13.16
C SER A 91 18.98 20.70 -13.95
N ASP A 92 18.24 21.74 -14.33
CA ASP A 92 16.95 21.56 -15.02
C ASP A 92 17.07 20.72 -16.31
N THR A 93 18.11 20.95 -17.10
CA THR A 93 18.40 20.17 -18.33
C THR A 93 18.76 18.71 -18.05
N ALA A 94 19.40 18.41 -16.92
CA ALA A 94 19.72 17.04 -16.52
C ALA A 94 18.50 16.34 -15.89
N ARG A 95 17.64 17.09 -15.20
CA ARG A 95 16.41 16.58 -14.60
C ARG A 95 15.43 16.06 -15.65
N GLU A 96 15.24 16.77 -16.75
CA GLU A 96 14.39 16.29 -17.86
C GLU A 96 14.87 14.97 -18.45
N LYS A 97 16.19 14.80 -18.62
CA LYS A 97 16.78 13.56 -19.13
C LYS A 97 16.75 12.42 -18.12
N ALA A 98 16.89 12.74 -16.83
CA ALA A 98 16.90 11.75 -15.76
C ALA A 98 15.48 11.33 -15.32
N ALA A 99 14.45 12.13 -15.60
CA ALA A 99 13.06 11.85 -15.23
C ALA A 99 12.59 10.40 -15.54
N PRO A 100 12.78 9.85 -16.77
CA PRO A 100 12.38 8.47 -17.04
C PRO A 100 13.19 7.44 -16.25
N LEU A 101 14.47 7.70 -15.96
CA LEU A 101 15.34 6.80 -15.20
C LEU A 101 14.95 6.79 -13.72
N LEU A 102 14.66 7.97 -13.16
CA LEU A 102 14.21 8.10 -11.77
C LEU A 102 12.86 7.40 -11.56
N LYS A 103 11.96 7.47 -12.55
CA LYS A 103 10.67 6.78 -12.49
C LYS A 103 10.82 5.25 -12.36
N VAL A 104 11.75 4.65 -13.10
CA VAL A 104 12.03 3.19 -13.02
C VAL A 104 12.52 2.76 -11.63
N LEU A 105 13.16 3.66 -10.87
CA LEU A 105 13.63 3.34 -9.51
C LEU A 105 12.49 3.37 -8.47
N THR A 106 11.42 4.09 -8.79
CA THR A 106 10.30 4.34 -7.87
C THR A 106 9.07 3.47 -8.14
N ASP A 107 8.90 3.00 -9.38
CA ASP A 107 7.88 2.01 -9.76
C ASP A 107 8.19 0.62 -9.15
#